data_AF-A0A7C7N2J8-F1
#
_entry.id   AF-A0A7C7N2J8-F1
#
_cell.length_a   1.000
_cell.length_b   1.000
_cell.length_c   1.000
_cell.angle_alpha   90.00
_cell.angle_beta   90.00
_cell.angle_gamma   90.00
#
_symmetry.space_group_name_H-M   'P 1'
#
loop_
_entity.id
_entity.type
_entity.pdbx_description
1 polymer ?
#
loop_
_entity_poly.entity_id
_entity_poly.type
_entity_poly.pdbx_seq_one_letter_code
_entity_poly.pdbx_strand_id
1 'polypeptide(L)'
;MSDQETAANEEEKKDSEASSEASSEASDVIDADSLSDLQELEKIKKELLEEKEKAAKELAEGEEDDEDLREVDYLQKLITLAVRFDHHIGMFLMPAYIDCGLKYDHKLADSYMTQVNTIEAFLRLLEKVDGVTREQVTKDCILKLRNTLQQVHKNLIKPLYKEVELMKKKPKSESLESFKTNWNERLEELQKACDFEYQVLDVKQFLVR
;
A
#
# COMPACT_ATOMS: atom_id res chain seq x y z
N MET A 1 -11.72 39.23 54.53
CA MET A 1 -11.15 38.11 53.75
C MET A 1 -12.33 37.23 53.38
N SER A 2 -13.10 37.48 52.32
CA SER A 2 -12.70 37.94 50.97
C SER A 2 -11.65 37.03 50.35
N ASP A 3 -11.80 36.43 49.16
CA ASP A 3 -12.95 36.26 48.23
C ASP A 3 -12.79 34.85 47.57
N GLN A 4 -13.60 34.30 46.63
CA GLN A 4 -14.77 34.75 45.86
C GLN A 4 -15.59 33.52 45.40
N GLU A 5 -16.83 33.69 44.95
CA GLU A 5 -17.58 32.71 44.13
C GLU A 5 -17.40 32.96 42.62
N THR A 6 -17.64 31.94 41.79
CA THR A 6 -18.69 32.00 40.75
C THR A 6 -18.91 30.63 40.09
N ALA A 7 -20.17 30.22 39.99
CA ALA A 7 -20.64 29.09 39.18
C ALA A 7 -21.46 29.62 37.99
N ALA A 8 -21.74 28.76 37.01
CA ALA A 8 -22.56 29.08 35.85
C ALA A 8 -24.03 29.35 36.22
N ASN A 9 -24.77 30.10 35.39
CA ASN A 9 -25.86 29.50 34.59
C ASN A 9 -26.33 30.36 33.39
N GLU A 10 -27.29 29.80 32.65
CA GLU A 10 -27.75 30.13 31.30
C GLU A 10 -28.87 31.21 31.20
N GLU A 11 -29.08 31.68 29.96
CA GLU A 11 -30.34 32.10 29.28
C GLU A 11 -31.50 32.83 30.01
N GLU A 12 -31.95 33.98 29.48
CA GLU A 12 -33.15 34.09 28.60
C GLU A 12 -33.52 35.54 28.20
N LYS A 13 -34.46 35.67 27.24
CA LYS A 13 -34.87 36.90 26.50
C LYS A 13 -35.91 37.78 27.24
N LYS A 14 -35.98 39.09 26.92
CA LYS A 14 -37.07 39.67 26.08
C LYS A 14 -37.10 41.20 25.88
N ASP A 15 -37.53 41.56 24.66
CA ASP A 15 -38.37 42.69 24.21
C ASP A 15 -38.27 44.09 24.87
N SER A 16 -37.94 45.09 24.05
CA SER A 16 -38.73 46.34 23.99
C SER A 16 -38.60 47.05 22.63
N GLU A 17 -39.73 47.27 21.96
CA GLU A 17 -39.85 48.10 20.75
C GLU A 17 -40.00 49.58 21.13
N ALA A 18 -39.37 50.50 20.39
CA ALA A 18 -39.86 51.88 20.24
C ALA A 18 -39.20 52.61 19.04
N SER A 19 -40.02 52.86 18.04
CA SER A 19 -39.85 53.75 16.88
C SER A 19 -38.98 55.02 17.01
N SER A 20 -38.25 55.35 15.94
CA SER A 20 -38.31 56.69 15.33
C SER A 20 -37.80 56.68 13.87
N GLU A 21 -38.66 57.07 12.93
CA GLU A 21 -38.32 57.26 11.51
C GLU A 21 -37.52 58.55 11.30
N ALA A 22 -36.39 58.52 10.56
CA ALA A 22 -35.84 59.67 9.81
C ALA A 22 -34.57 59.31 9.01
N SER A 23 -34.71 58.96 7.72
CA SER A 23 -33.77 59.32 6.61
C SER A 23 -34.03 58.47 5.35
N SER A 24 -35.01 58.90 4.55
CA SER A 24 -35.47 58.20 3.34
C SER A 24 -34.68 58.58 2.07
N GLU A 25 -33.35 58.39 2.05
CA GLU A 25 -32.50 58.57 0.85
C GLU A 25 -31.33 57.55 0.79
N ALA A 26 -31.57 56.27 1.13
CA ALA A 26 -30.54 55.22 1.10
C ALA A 26 -31.00 53.86 0.52
N SER A 27 -32.18 53.80 -0.10
CA SER A 27 -32.86 52.51 -0.41
C SER A 27 -32.71 52.01 -1.85
N ASP A 28 -32.20 52.80 -2.80
CA ASP A 28 -32.11 52.41 -4.23
C ASP A 28 -30.78 51.76 -4.65
N VAL A 29 -29.86 51.47 -3.71
CA VAL A 29 -28.54 50.88 -4.01
C VAL A 29 -28.37 49.45 -3.44
N ILE A 30 -29.27 49.01 -2.56
CA ILE A 30 -29.15 47.72 -1.83
C ILE A 30 -29.84 46.56 -2.57
N ASP A 31 -30.87 46.84 -3.39
CA ASP A 31 -31.63 45.81 -4.11
C ASP A 31 -30.91 45.23 -5.34
N ALA A 32 -29.95 45.94 -5.93
CA ALA A 32 -29.25 45.47 -7.13
C ALA A 32 -28.19 44.40 -6.83
N ASP A 33 -27.36 44.60 -5.80
CA ASP A 33 -26.35 43.63 -5.37
C ASP A 33 -27.03 42.34 -4.86
N SER A 34 -28.05 42.45 -4.00
CA SER A 34 -28.73 41.28 -3.43
C SER A 34 -29.47 40.43 -4.48
N LEU A 35 -29.98 41.03 -5.55
CA LEU A 35 -30.53 40.28 -6.70
C LEU A 35 -29.43 39.61 -7.54
N SER A 36 -28.23 40.20 -7.64
CA SER A 36 -27.06 39.58 -8.27
C SER A 36 -26.58 38.38 -7.46
N ASP A 37 -26.42 38.54 -6.14
CA ASP A 37 -26.04 37.47 -5.20
C ASP A 37 -27.01 36.27 -5.29
N LEU A 38 -28.32 36.53 -5.40
CA LEU A 38 -29.32 35.48 -5.57
C LEU A 38 -29.18 34.73 -6.91
N GLN A 39 -28.84 35.43 -8.00
CA GLN A 39 -28.59 34.78 -9.31
C GLN A 39 -27.29 33.96 -9.30
N GLU A 40 -26.25 34.43 -8.61
CA GLU A 40 -25.01 33.67 -8.42
C GLU A 40 -25.24 32.43 -7.55
N LEU A 41 -26.04 32.54 -6.47
CA LEU A 41 -26.44 31.40 -5.65
C LEU A 41 -27.29 30.37 -6.42
N GLU A 42 -28.19 30.81 -7.29
CA GLU A 42 -28.94 29.88 -8.17
C GLU A 42 -28.03 29.18 -9.17
N LYS A 43 -27.02 29.88 -9.71
CA LYS A 43 -26.01 29.30 -10.61
C LYS A 43 -25.14 28.26 -9.90
N ILE A 44 -24.59 28.60 -8.72
CA ILE A 44 -23.81 27.68 -7.88
C ILE A 44 -24.64 26.45 -7.48
N LYS A 45 -25.92 26.65 -7.13
CA LYS A 45 -26.84 25.55 -6.81
C LYS A 45 -27.10 24.63 -8.00
N LYS A 46 -27.15 25.17 -9.23
CA LYS A 46 -27.31 24.39 -10.46
C LYS A 46 -26.04 23.60 -10.78
N GLU A 47 -24.87 24.24 -10.67
CA GLU A 47 -23.57 23.60 -10.85
C GLU A 47 -23.37 22.44 -9.84
N LEU A 48 -23.69 22.66 -8.55
CA LEU A 48 -23.66 21.60 -7.53
C LEU A 48 -24.68 20.46 -7.76
N LEU A 49 -25.83 20.74 -8.39
CA LEU A 49 -26.79 19.70 -8.76
C LEU A 49 -26.30 18.88 -9.96
N GLU A 50 -25.66 19.52 -10.94
CA GLU A 50 -25.04 18.85 -12.09
C GLU A 50 -23.82 18.01 -11.67
N GLU A 51 -22.97 18.49 -10.75
CA GLU A 51 -21.89 17.71 -10.13
C GLU A 51 -22.44 16.53 -9.32
N LYS A 52 -23.51 16.73 -8.53
CA LYS A 52 -24.16 15.66 -7.78
C LYS A 52 -24.80 14.61 -8.70
N GLU A 53 -25.41 15.01 -9.82
CA GLU A 53 -25.96 14.07 -10.79
C GLU A 53 -24.85 13.31 -11.53
N LYS A 54 -23.71 13.96 -11.81
CA LYS A 54 -22.51 13.31 -12.37
C LYS A 54 -21.93 12.27 -11.40
N ALA A 55 -21.69 12.64 -10.15
CA ALA A 55 -21.21 11.72 -9.12
C ALA A 55 -22.20 10.57 -8.86
N ALA A 56 -23.50 10.82 -8.95
CA ALA A 56 -24.52 9.76 -8.85
C ALA A 56 -24.58 8.83 -10.08
N LYS A 57 -24.13 9.28 -11.26
CA LYS A 57 -23.96 8.42 -12.44
C LYS A 57 -22.68 7.61 -12.35
N GLU A 58 -21.56 8.22 -11.95
CA GLU A 58 -20.29 7.53 -11.72
C GLU A 58 -20.47 6.40 -10.67
N LEU A 59 -21.19 6.66 -9.57
CA LEU A 59 -21.58 5.66 -8.57
C LEU A 59 -22.54 4.57 -9.09
N ALA A 60 -23.30 4.84 -10.16
CA ALA A 60 -24.28 3.92 -10.75
C ALA A 60 -23.73 3.14 -11.96
N GLU A 61 -22.65 3.61 -12.58
CA GLU A 61 -21.97 2.97 -13.71
C GLU A 61 -21.05 1.83 -13.25
N GLY A 62 -20.69 1.77 -11.97
CA GLY A 62 -20.17 0.56 -11.32
C GLY A 62 -18.76 0.13 -11.74
N GLU A 63 -17.98 1.04 -12.33
CA GLU A 63 -16.62 0.73 -12.82
C GLU A 63 -15.59 0.50 -11.69
N GLU A 64 -15.88 0.90 -10.44
CA GLU A 64 -14.97 0.71 -9.29
C GLU A 64 -14.86 -0.76 -8.83
N ASP A 65 -15.95 -1.55 -8.85
CA ASP A 65 -15.98 -2.91 -8.28
C ASP A 65 -15.00 -3.87 -8.98
N ASP A 66 -14.92 -3.81 -10.32
CA ASP A 66 -14.06 -4.70 -11.10
C ASP A 66 -12.57 -4.31 -11.04
N GLU A 67 -12.22 -3.06 -10.73
CA GLU A 67 -10.81 -2.64 -10.52
C GLU A 67 -10.32 -2.97 -9.11
N ASP A 68 -11.11 -2.69 -8.07
CA ASP A 68 -10.77 -3.06 -6.69
C ASP A 68 -10.63 -4.58 -6.53
N LEU A 69 -11.49 -5.39 -7.15
CA LEU A 69 -11.36 -6.86 -7.13
C LEU A 69 -10.05 -7.33 -7.78
N ARG A 70 -9.63 -6.72 -8.89
CA ARG A 70 -8.34 -7.02 -9.55
C ARG A 70 -7.14 -6.63 -8.68
N GLU A 71 -7.19 -5.49 -7.99
CA GLU A 71 -6.11 -5.04 -7.11
C GLU A 71 -6.01 -5.90 -5.83
N VAL A 72 -7.15 -6.32 -5.26
CA VAL A 72 -7.19 -7.24 -4.11
C VAL A 72 -6.61 -8.62 -4.49
N ASP A 73 -6.99 -9.17 -5.64
CA ASP A 73 -6.39 -10.41 -6.16
C ASP A 73 -4.87 -10.26 -6.37
N TYR A 74 -4.43 -9.10 -6.85
CA TYR A 74 -3.01 -8.78 -7.02
C TYR A 74 -2.25 -8.74 -5.68
N LEU A 75 -2.79 -8.05 -4.66
CA LEU A 75 -2.21 -8.01 -3.32
C LEU A 75 -2.13 -9.41 -2.70
N GLN A 76 -3.18 -10.22 -2.80
CA GLN A 76 -3.17 -11.61 -2.30
C GLN A 76 -2.11 -12.47 -2.99
N LYS A 77 -1.88 -12.26 -4.29
CA LYS A 77 -0.81 -12.92 -5.05
C LYS A 77 0.58 -12.49 -4.56
N LEU A 78 0.80 -11.21 -4.29
CA LEU A 78 2.07 -10.72 -3.70
C LEU A 78 2.32 -11.26 -2.28
N ILE A 79 1.30 -11.28 -1.42
CA ILE A 79 1.37 -11.86 -0.07
C ILE A 79 1.76 -13.34 -0.18
N THR A 80 1.09 -14.09 -1.07
CA THR A 80 1.38 -15.51 -1.32
C THR A 80 2.83 -15.73 -1.79
N LEU A 81 3.36 -14.85 -2.65
CA LEU A 81 4.75 -14.92 -3.10
C LEU A 81 5.74 -14.61 -1.97
N ALA A 82 5.47 -13.62 -1.12
CA ALA A 82 6.31 -13.31 0.03
C ALA A 82 6.43 -14.50 0.99
N VAL A 83 5.29 -15.11 1.37
CA VAL A 83 5.24 -16.35 2.20
C VAL A 83 6.06 -17.48 1.54
N ARG A 84 5.91 -17.68 0.22
CA ARG A 84 6.66 -18.69 -0.54
C ARG A 84 8.17 -18.47 -0.51
N PHE A 85 8.65 -17.23 -0.39
CA PHE A 85 10.07 -16.91 -0.25
C PHE A 85 10.59 -17.09 1.18
N ASP A 86 9.85 -16.65 2.22
CA ASP A 86 10.24 -16.89 3.62
C ASP A 86 10.40 -18.38 3.89
N HIS A 87 9.36 -19.16 3.58
CA HIS A 87 9.37 -20.61 3.69
C HIS A 87 10.54 -21.23 2.91
N HIS A 88 10.87 -20.68 1.74
CA HIS A 88 11.92 -21.24 0.91
C HIS A 88 13.34 -20.99 1.47
N ILE A 89 13.58 -19.80 2.02
CA ILE A 89 14.81 -19.46 2.73
C ILE A 89 14.93 -20.29 4.01
N GLY A 90 13.84 -20.36 4.80
CA GLY A 90 13.83 -21.05 6.08
C GLY A 90 13.97 -22.58 5.99
N MET A 91 13.30 -23.22 5.02
CA MET A 91 13.19 -24.68 4.97
C MET A 91 14.06 -25.40 3.93
N PHE A 92 14.39 -24.79 2.78
CA PHE A 92 15.18 -25.50 1.75
C PHE A 92 16.65 -25.10 1.72
N LEU A 93 16.99 -23.85 2.05
CA LEU A 93 18.37 -23.37 1.97
C LEU A 93 19.29 -24.06 2.98
N MET A 94 18.85 -24.20 4.24
CA MET A 94 19.65 -24.84 5.30
C MET A 94 19.95 -26.32 4.99
N PRO A 95 18.98 -27.19 4.60
CA PRO A 95 19.29 -28.55 4.15
C PRO A 95 20.26 -28.61 2.98
N ALA A 96 20.13 -27.73 1.98
CA ALA A 96 21.03 -27.71 0.83
C ALA A 96 22.49 -27.41 1.25
N TYR A 97 22.70 -26.53 2.23
CA TYR A 97 24.03 -26.33 2.85
C TYR A 97 24.54 -27.58 3.58
N ILE A 98 23.68 -28.23 4.39
CA ILE A 98 24.03 -29.42 5.19
C ILE A 98 24.42 -30.60 4.30
N ASP A 99 23.62 -30.90 3.27
CA ASP A 99 23.89 -31.98 2.31
C ASP A 99 25.20 -31.77 1.54
N CYS A 100 25.59 -30.51 1.34
CA CYS A 100 26.85 -30.12 0.71
C CYS A 100 28.03 -30.09 1.70
N GLY A 101 27.80 -30.32 2.99
CA GLY A 101 28.84 -30.22 4.04
C GLY A 101 29.34 -28.80 4.29
N LEU A 102 28.53 -27.79 3.96
CA LEU A 102 28.88 -26.37 4.05
C LEU A 102 28.27 -25.71 5.29
N LYS A 103 28.95 -24.68 5.80
CA LYS A 103 28.47 -23.92 6.96
C LYS A 103 27.37 -22.94 6.55
N TYR A 104 26.19 -23.08 7.14
CA TYR A 104 25.08 -22.14 7.00
C TYR A 104 25.23 -20.92 7.94
N ASP A 105 24.89 -19.72 7.47
CA ASP A 105 24.83 -18.51 8.30
C ASP A 105 23.39 -18.23 8.75
N HIS A 106 23.03 -18.86 9.87
CA HIS A 106 21.72 -18.69 10.51
C HIS A 106 21.38 -17.23 10.79
N LYS A 107 22.31 -16.44 11.34
CA LYS A 107 22.02 -15.06 11.74
C LYS A 107 21.67 -14.19 10.54
N LEU A 108 22.37 -14.40 9.42
CA LEU A 108 22.11 -13.69 8.19
C LEU A 108 20.79 -14.13 7.54
N ALA A 109 20.50 -15.43 7.55
CA ALA A 109 19.23 -15.97 7.06
C ALA A 109 18.02 -15.48 7.89
N ASP A 110 18.08 -15.57 9.22
CA ASP A 110 17.04 -15.10 10.14
C ASP A 110 16.75 -13.60 9.94
N SER A 111 17.78 -12.81 9.66
CA SER A 111 17.64 -11.38 9.33
C SER A 111 16.88 -11.15 8.03
N TYR A 112 17.12 -11.96 6.99
CA TYR A 112 16.37 -11.85 5.74
C TYR A 112 14.93 -12.39 5.87
N MET A 113 14.71 -13.50 6.58
CA MET A 113 13.36 -13.99 6.91
C MET A 113 12.55 -12.92 7.65
N THR A 114 13.16 -12.27 8.67
CA THR A 114 12.53 -11.15 9.39
C THR A 114 12.13 -10.01 8.44
N GLN A 115 12.95 -9.68 7.43
CA GLN A 115 12.62 -8.67 6.42
C GLN A 115 11.45 -9.12 5.51
N VAL A 116 11.45 -10.36 5.02
CA VAL A 116 10.35 -10.90 4.20
C VAL A 116 9.03 -10.91 4.98
N ASN A 117 9.05 -11.39 6.23
CA ASN A 117 7.87 -11.41 7.11
C ASN A 117 7.36 -10.00 7.45
N THR A 118 8.26 -9.01 7.53
CA THR A 118 7.87 -7.60 7.69
C THR A 118 7.17 -7.06 6.43
N ILE A 119 7.65 -7.42 5.23
CA ILE A 119 7.02 -7.02 3.96
C ILE A 119 5.66 -7.71 3.79
N GLU A 120 5.56 -9.01 4.10
CA GLU A 120 4.30 -9.75 4.14
C GLU A 120 3.26 -9.10 5.07
N ALA A 121 3.69 -8.70 6.27
CA ALA A 121 2.83 -8.00 7.22
C ALA A 121 2.35 -6.63 6.70
N PHE A 122 3.22 -5.86 6.02
CA PHE A 122 2.81 -4.62 5.37
C PHE A 122 1.80 -4.86 4.24
N LEU A 123 2.05 -5.83 3.35
CA LEU A 123 1.13 -6.15 2.25
C LEU A 123 -0.27 -6.53 2.76
N ARG A 124 -0.37 -7.30 3.86
CA ARG A 124 -1.67 -7.60 4.51
C ARG A 124 -2.38 -6.38 5.11
N LEU A 125 -1.65 -5.33 5.48
CA LEU A 125 -2.28 -4.10 5.98
C LEU A 125 -2.88 -3.28 4.84
N LEU A 126 -2.34 -3.38 3.62
CA LEU A 126 -2.81 -2.63 2.44
C LEU A 126 -4.22 -3.02 1.98
N GLU A 127 -4.67 -4.23 2.30
CA GLU A 127 -6.07 -4.68 2.12
C GLU A 127 -7.12 -3.75 2.79
N LYS A 128 -6.68 -2.85 3.69
CA LYS A 128 -7.54 -1.95 4.48
C LYS A 128 -7.24 -0.46 4.27
N VAL A 129 -6.43 -0.13 3.27
CA VAL A 129 -5.95 1.23 2.97
C VAL A 129 -6.59 1.71 1.67
N ASP A 130 -6.73 3.04 1.54
CA ASP A 130 -7.24 3.74 0.35
C ASP A 130 -6.33 3.57 -0.88
N GLY A 131 -6.91 3.52 -2.07
CA GLY A 131 -6.23 3.11 -3.32
C GLY A 131 -4.95 3.89 -3.66
N VAL A 132 -4.93 5.22 -3.49
CA VAL A 132 -3.75 6.04 -3.83
C VAL A 132 -2.58 5.75 -2.87
N THR A 133 -2.87 5.59 -1.57
CA THR A 133 -1.86 5.21 -0.58
C THR A 133 -1.42 3.75 -0.77
N ARG A 134 -2.36 2.87 -1.14
CA ARG A 134 -2.16 1.44 -1.42
C ARG A 134 -1.18 1.23 -2.58
N GLU A 135 -1.39 1.86 -3.75
CA GLU A 135 -0.53 1.70 -4.93
C GLU A 135 0.95 2.06 -4.63
N GLN A 136 1.19 3.20 -3.98
CA GLN A 136 2.54 3.66 -3.67
C GLN A 136 3.24 2.77 -2.64
N VAL A 137 2.52 2.27 -1.62
CA VAL A 137 3.14 1.36 -0.63
C VAL A 137 3.33 -0.05 -1.23
N THR A 138 2.48 -0.49 -2.15
CA THR A 138 2.67 -1.73 -2.92
C THR A 138 3.95 -1.70 -3.75
N LYS A 139 4.19 -0.61 -4.50
CA LYS A 139 5.47 -0.34 -5.21
C LYS A 139 6.67 -0.50 -4.28
N ASP A 140 6.61 0.16 -3.13
CA ASP A 140 7.64 0.14 -2.10
C ASP A 140 7.91 -1.26 -1.54
N CYS A 141 6.86 -2.05 -1.29
CA CYS A 141 6.94 -3.43 -0.81
C CYS A 141 7.58 -4.35 -1.86
N ILE A 142 7.21 -4.23 -3.14
CA ILE A 142 7.81 -4.99 -4.25
C ILE A 142 9.32 -4.69 -4.35
N LEU A 143 9.71 -3.41 -4.31
CA LEU A 143 11.11 -2.99 -4.37
C LEU A 143 11.92 -3.50 -3.17
N LYS A 144 11.34 -3.46 -1.95
CA LYS A 144 11.94 -4.02 -0.74
C LYS A 144 12.13 -5.54 -0.86
N LEU A 145 11.10 -6.27 -1.31
CA LEU A 145 11.17 -7.73 -1.50
C LEU A 145 12.28 -8.10 -2.50
N ARG A 146 12.31 -7.47 -3.67
CA ARG A 146 13.37 -7.66 -4.67
C ARG A 146 14.75 -7.43 -4.08
N ASN A 147 14.93 -6.35 -3.30
CA ASN A 147 16.22 -6.01 -2.70
C ASN A 147 16.64 -7.07 -1.65
N THR A 148 15.72 -7.54 -0.81
CA THR A 148 15.99 -8.64 0.14
C THR A 148 16.37 -9.93 -0.59
N LEU A 149 15.62 -10.32 -1.64
CA LEU A 149 15.94 -11.50 -2.46
C LEU A 149 17.30 -11.37 -3.17
N GLN A 150 17.68 -10.17 -3.63
CA GLN A 150 19.00 -9.91 -4.19
C GLN A 150 20.11 -10.14 -3.15
N GLN A 151 19.91 -9.72 -1.88
CA GLN A 151 20.89 -9.92 -0.81
C GLN A 151 20.98 -11.40 -0.41
N VAL A 152 19.85 -12.10 -0.27
CA VAL A 152 19.81 -13.56 -0.07
C VAL A 152 20.57 -14.28 -1.18
N HIS A 153 20.30 -13.94 -2.44
CA HIS A 153 20.99 -14.52 -3.58
C HIS A 153 22.50 -14.24 -3.55
N LYS A 154 22.90 -12.98 -3.32
CA LYS A 154 24.30 -12.57 -3.31
C LYS A 154 25.11 -13.22 -2.18
N ASN A 155 24.53 -13.33 -0.98
CA ASN A 155 25.28 -13.60 0.24
C ASN A 155 25.11 -15.04 0.77
N LEU A 156 24.07 -15.77 0.34
CA LEU A 156 23.83 -17.16 0.73
C LEU A 156 23.80 -18.09 -0.50
N ILE A 157 22.88 -17.87 -1.45
CA ILE A 157 22.67 -18.80 -2.57
C ILE A 157 23.90 -18.88 -3.49
N LYS A 158 24.44 -17.74 -3.92
CA LYS A 158 25.58 -17.69 -4.84
C LYS A 158 26.86 -18.31 -4.23
N PRO A 159 27.21 -18.08 -2.95
CA PRO A 159 28.26 -18.84 -2.27
C PRO A 159 28.01 -20.36 -2.24
N LEU A 160 26.80 -20.83 -1.90
CA LEU A 160 26.45 -22.26 -1.91
C LEU A 160 26.76 -22.91 -3.27
N TYR A 161 26.21 -22.37 -4.36
CA TYR A 161 26.43 -22.94 -5.69
C TYR A 161 27.88 -22.82 -6.17
N LYS A 162 28.60 -21.75 -5.80
CA LYS A 162 30.03 -21.61 -6.11
C LYS A 162 30.87 -22.68 -5.42
N GLU A 163 30.64 -22.95 -4.13
CA GLU A 163 31.38 -24.01 -3.43
C GLU A 163 31.04 -25.40 -4.01
N VAL A 164 29.77 -25.68 -4.29
CA VAL A 164 29.35 -26.90 -5.00
C VAL A 164 29.98 -27.01 -6.40
N GLU A 165 30.20 -25.88 -7.09
CA GLU A 165 30.91 -25.86 -8.38
C GLU A 165 32.35 -26.38 -8.23
N LEU A 166 33.04 -25.96 -7.17
CA LEU A 166 34.45 -26.27 -6.88
C LEU A 166 34.67 -27.67 -6.26
N MET A 167 33.63 -28.36 -5.81
CA MET A 167 33.74 -29.70 -5.23
C MET A 167 34.21 -30.75 -6.25
N LYS A 168 35.26 -31.50 -5.89
CA LYS A 168 35.84 -32.61 -6.69
C LYS A 168 34.84 -33.70 -7.07
N LYS A 169 33.81 -33.90 -6.25
CA LYS A 169 32.68 -34.80 -6.51
C LYS A 169 31.41 -34.02 -6.21
N LYS A 170 30.49 -33.96 -7.19
CA LYS A 170 29.22 -33.27 -7.00
C LYS A 170 28.39 -33.96 -5.90
N PRO A 171 27.81 -33.19 -4.95
CA PRO A 171 26.89 -33.75 -3.97
C PRO A 171 25.66 -34.30 -4.69
N LYS A 172 25.23 -35.51 -4.33
CA LYS A 172 23.94 -36.06 -4.77
C LYS A 172 22.89 -35.62 -3.75
N SER A 173 22.53 -34.34 -3.81
CA SER A 173 21.59 -33.71 -2.88
C SER A 173 20.27 -33.44 -3.60
N GLU A 174 19.20 -34.13 -3.15
CA GLU A 174 17.84 -33.84 -3.59
C GLU A 174 17.39 -32.45 -3.11
N SER A 175 17.86 -32.00 -1.94
CA SER A 175 17.52 -30.67 -1.41
C SER A 175 18.14 -29.54 -2.25
N LEU A 176 19.34 -29.73 -2.82
CA LEU A 176 19.99 -28.73 -3.69
C LEU A 176 19.31 -28.58 -5.06
N GLU A 177 18.89 -29.68 -5.70
CA GLU A 177 18.14 -29.64 -6.96
C GLU A 177 16.71 -29.12 -6.73
N SER A 178 16.08 -29.55 -5.64
CA SER A 178 14.79 -29.02 -5.18
C SER A 178 14.88 -27.52 -4.91
N PHE A 179 15.95 -27.06 -4.24
CA PHE A 179 16.20 -25.64 -3.97
C PHE A 179 16.25 -24.84 -5.28
N LYS A 180 17.14 -25.24 -6.21
CA LYS A 180 17.33 -24.58 -7.51
C LYS A 180 16.02 -24.42 -8.28
N THR A 181 15.26 -25.50 -8.39
CA THR A 181 13.99 -25.54 -9.13
C THR A 181 12.98 -24.60 -8.49
N ASN A 182 12.72 -24.77 -7.20
CA ASN A 182 11.76 -23.97 -6.43
C ASN A 182 12.12 -22.47 -6.39
N TRP A 183 13.40 -22.12 -6.27
CA TRP A 183 13.88 -20.74 -6.27
C TRP A 183 13.62 -20.07 -7.62
N ASN A 184 14.01 -20.72 -8.71
CA ASN A 184 13.84 -20.18 -10.06
C ASN A 184 12.35 -20.01 -10.42
N GLU A 185 11.51 -20.99 -10.10
CA GLU A 185 10.06 -20.92 -10.30
C GLU A 185 9.44 -19.72 -9.57
N ARG A 186 9.77 -19.51 -8.28
CA ARG A 186 9.25 -18.38 -7.49
C ARG A 186 9.72 -17.03 -8.04
N LEU A 187 10.97 -16.93 -8.50
CA LEU A 187 11.46 -15.71 -9.15
C LEU A 187 10.70 -15.44 -10.46
N GLU A 188 10.42 -16.47 -11.26
CA GLU A 188 9.61 -16.31 -12.47
C GLU A 188 8.15 -15.93 -12.18
N GLU A 189 7.53 -16.49 -11.15
CA GLU A 189 6.19 -16.10 -10.70
C GLU A 189 6.17 -14.62 -10.25
N LEU A 190 7.18 -14.19 -9.49
CA LEU A 190 7.33 -12.80 -9.04
C LEU A 190 7.57 -11.84 -10.21
N GLN A 191 8.42 -12.21 -11.17
CA GLN A 191 8.62 -11.47 -12.42
C GLN A 191 7.30 -11.26 -13.16
N LYS A 192 6.56 -12.36 -13.42
CA LYS A 192 5.27 -12.35 -14.13
C LYS A 192 4.20 -11.56 -13.38
N ALA A 193 4.25 -11.49 -12.05
CA ALA A 193 3.38 -10.62 -11.26
C ALA A 193 3.74 -9.14 -11.38
N CYS A 194 5.03 -8.79 -11.45
CA CYS A 194 5.47 -7.38 -11.40
C CYS A 194 5.66 -6.73 -12.79
N ASP A 195 5.62 -7.51 -13.88
CA ASP A 195 5.87 -7.01 -15.25
C ASP A 195 4.81 -6.03 -15.78
N PHE A 196 3.58 -6.04 -15.26
CA PHE A 196 2.46 -5.26 -15.83
C PHE A 196 2.27 -3.86 -15.25
N GLU A 197 2.48 -3.65 -13.94
CA GLU A 197 2.06 -2.41 -13.26
C GLU A 197 3.22 -1.54 -12.74
N TYR A 198 4.38 -2.12 -12.38
CA TYR A 198 5.34 -1.46 -11.49
C TYR A 198 6.76 -1.25 -12.05
N GLN A 199 6.88 -1.11 -13.37
CA GLN A 199 8.14 -0.91 -14.10
C GLN A 199 9.22 -1.98 -13.81
N VAL A 200 9.13 -3.10 -14.53
CA VAL A 200 10.21 -4.06 -14.78
C VAL A 200 11.07 -4.38 -13.55
N LEU A 201 10.57 -5.28 -12.71
CA LEU A 201 11.47 -6.12 -11.91
C LEU A 201 12.47 -6.79 -12.87
N ASP A 202 13.75 -6.91 -12.50
CA ASP A 202 14.65 -7.86 -13.17
C ASP A 202 15.22 -8.80 -12.12
N VAL A 203 14.54 -9.93 -11.96
CA VAL A 203 15.01 -11.02 -11.10
C VAL A 203 15.72 -12.13 -11.88
N LYS A 204 15.85 -12.00 -13.22
CA LYS A 204 16.54 -12.99 -14.06
C LYS A 204 18.02 -13.11 -13.71
N GLN A 205 18.61 -12.05 -13.16
CA GLN A 205 19.98 -12.03 -12.63
C GLN A 205 20.16 -12.84 -11.34
N PHE A 206 19.07 -13.28 -10.70
CA PHE A 206 19.08 -14.05 -9.45
C PHE A 206 18.76 -15.54 -9.69
N LEU A 207 18.52 -15.95 -10.94
CA LEU A 207 18.29 -17.34 -11.32
C LEU A 207 19.57 -18.17 -11.15
N VAL A 208 19.43 -19.34 -10.53
CA VAL A 208 20.49 -20.33 -10.35
C VAL A 208 20.59 -21.20 -11.61
N ARG A 209 21.80 -21.35 -12.16
CA ARG A 209 22.07 -22.09 -13.41
C ARG A 209 22.66 -23.47 -13.17
#